data_AF-A0A087B9K4-F1
#
_entry.id   AF-A0A087B9K4-F1
#
_cell.length_a   1.000
_cell.length_b   1.000
_cell.length_c   1.000
_cell.angle_alpha   90.00
_cell.angle_beta   90.00
_cell.angle_gamma   90.00
#
_symmetry.space_group_name_H-M   'P 1'
#
loop_
_entity.id
_entity.type
_entity.pdbx_description
1 polymer ?
#
loop_
_entity_poly.entity_id
_entity_poly.type
_entity_poly.pdbx_seq_one_letter_code
_entity_poly.pdbx_strand_id
1 'polypeptide(L)' 'MGYSIGQVSRKTGLSEHTLRYYDGQGLLPGIA' A
#
# COMPACT_ATOMS: atom_id res chain seq x y z
N MET A 1 -4.31 -10.59 8.98
CA MET A 1 -3.90 -10.90 7.59
C MET A 1 -3.91 -9.59 6.81
N GLY A 2 -2.83 -8.81 6.91
CA GLY A 2 -2.69 -7.54 6.18
C GLY A 2 -2.28 -7.80 4.73
N TYR A 3 -2.62 -6.87 3.83
CA TYR A 3 -2.17 -6.97 2.44
C TYR A 3 -0.75 -6.44 2.32
N SER A 4 0.14 -7.17 1.64
CA SER A 4 1.46 -6.63 1.31
C SER A 4 1.34 -5.52 0.28
N ILE A 5 2.28 -4.57 0.29
CA ILE A 5 2.31 -3.44 -0.67
C ILE A 5 2.21 -3.92 -2.13
N GLY A 6 2.89 -5.02 -2.49
CA GLY A 6 2.80 -5.59 -3.84
C GLY A 6 1.45 -6.23 -4.19
N GLN A 7 0.64 -6.63 -3.19
CA GLN A 7 -0.75 -7.06 -3.42
C GLN A 7 -1.66 -5.86 -3.60
N VAL A 8 -1.48 -4.82 -2.80
CA VAL A 8 -2.25 -3.57 -2.92
C VAL A 8 -1.94 -2.90 -4.26
N SER A 9 -0.68 -2.84 -4.67
CA SER A 9 -0.23 -2.32 -5.96
C SER A 9 -0.97 -2.97 -7.13
N ARG A 10 -1.05 -4.31 -7.13
CA ARG A 10 -1.78 -5.06 -8.16
C ARG A 10 -3.30 -4.84 -8.14
N LYS A 11 -3.87 -4.57 -6.97
CA LYS A 11 -5.32 -4.33 -6.82
C LYS A 11 -5.74 -2.91 -7.19
N THR A 12 -4.92 -1.92 -6.85
CA THR A 12 -5.23 -0.50 -7.07
C THR A 12 -4.63 0.05 -8.36
N GLY A 13 -3.68 -0.66 -8.97
CA GLY A 13 -2.90 -0.18 -10.11
C GLY A 13 -1.90 0.92 -9.75
N LEU A 14 -1.74 1.23 -8.46
CA LEU A 14 -0.78 2.21 -7.98
C LEU A 14 0.60 1.57 -7.82
N SER A 15 1.65 2.34 -8.11
CA SER A 15 3.01 1.89 -7.86
C SER A 15 3.22 1.62 -6.36
N GLU A 16 4.05 0.61 -6.05
CA GLU A 16 4.50 0.34 -4.68
C GLU A 16 5.14 1.57 -4.03
N HIS A 17 5.76 2.44 -4.83
CA HIS A 17 6.35 3.69 -4.36
C HIS A 17 5.28 4.67 -3.86
N THR A 18 4.19 4.81 -4.61
CA THR A 18 3.03 5.64 -4.22
C THR A 18 2.38 5.09 -2.95
N LEU A 19 2.26 3.76 -2.85
CA LEU A 19 1.71 3.12 -1.66
C LEU A 19 2.62 3.31 -0.43
N ARG A 20 3.94 3.19 -0.55
CA ARG A 20 4.87 3.52 0.56
C ARG A 20 4.79 4.98 0.98
N TYR A 21 4.62 5.88 0.01
CA TYR A 21 4.47 7.31 0.30
C TYR A 21 3.20 7.61 1.11
N TYR A 22 2.11 6.87 0.85
CA TYR A 22 0.87 6.98 1.64
C TYR A 22 0.94 6.24 2.97
N ASP A 23 1.62 5.10 3.03
CA ASP A 23 1.90 4.36 4.25
C ASP A 23 2.71 5.21 5.25
N GLY A 24 3.77 5.88 4.77
CA GLY A 24 4.55 6.81 5.58
C GLY A 24 3.78 8.05 6.05
N GLN A 25 2.65 8.37 5.42
CA GLN A 25 1.72 9.41 5.87
C GLN A 25 0.62 8.89 6.78
N GLY A 26 0.57 7.58 7.07
CA GLY A 26 -0.48 6.95 7.85
C GLY A 26 -1.84 6.89 7.14
N LEU A 27 -1.87 7.09 5.82
CA LEU A 27 -3.08 7.16 5.02
C LEU A 27 -3.59 5.76 4.59
N LEU A 28 -2.78 4.71 4.79
CA LEU A 28 -3.12 3.34 4.41
C LEU A 28 -3.32 2.44 5.64
N PRO A 29 -4.52 2.43 6.24
CA PRO A 29 -4.83 1.48 7.31
C PRO A 29 -4.95 0.06 6.73
N GLY A 30 -4.17 -0.88 7.26
CA GLY A 30 -4.31 -2.32 6.95
C GLY A 30 -3.26 -2.92 6.00
N ILE A 31 -2.20 -2.18 5.69
CA ILE A 31 -0.96 -2.74 5.14
C ILE A 31 -0.10 -3.18 6.32
N ALA A 32 0.37 -4.44 6.29
CA ALA A 32 1.22 -5.03 7.32
C ALA A 32 2.59 -5.39 6.73
#